data_AF-A0A3M1PRM0-F1
#
_entry.id   AF-A0A3M1PRM0-F1
#
_cell.length_a   1.000
_cell.length_b   1.000
_cell.length_c   1.000
_cell.angle_alpha   90.00
_cell.angle_beta   90.00
_cell.angle_gamma   90.00
#
_symmetry.space_group_name_H-M   'P 1'
#
loop_
_entity.id
_entity.type
_entity.pdbx_description
1 polymer ?
#
loop_
_entity_poly.entity_id
_entity_poly.type
_entity_poly.pdbx_seq_one_letter_code
_entity_poly.pdbx_strand_id
1 'polypeptide(L)'
;MLPAGVQEAEGLRLIRRDDRLVWAVPRAGVHAAVFDAHTGAPLPPLEEEAVRRLAQQQYRGSSVISSLALLADPETVPQEYRGPLPVWQAIFADEEGTRFYLSPTTGRLLDVRNDMWRFYDFFWMLHIMDYATRENFNNPLLRVAAPTAFLMALAGWLLLFWRLRRKDFTGPPRLRG
;
A
#
# COMPACT_ATOMS: atom_id res chain seq x y z
N MET A 1 -28.89 26.95 -2.22
CA MET A 1 -29.73 26.58 -1.06
C MET A 1 -29.00 25.48 -0.29
N LEU A 2 -28.85 25.63 1.02
CA LEU A 2 -28.29 24.60 1.88
C LEU A 2 -29.28 23.40 1.93
N PRO A 3 -28.80 22.14 1.90
CA PRO A 3 -29.68 20.98 2.01
C PRO A 3 -30.44 21.00 3.35
N ALA A 4 -31.68 20.52 3.32
CA ALA A 4 -32.59 20.59 4.47
C ALA A 4 -31.99 19.87 5.70
N GLY A 5 -31.90 20.58 6.84
CA GLY A 5 -31.42 20.03 8.11
C GLY A 5 -29.94 20.25 8.42
N VAL A 6 -29.18 20.93 7.56
CA VAL A 6 -27.78 21.31 7.82
C VAL A 6 -27.72 22.77 8.24
N GLN A 7 -27.61 23.04 9.56
CA GLN A 7 -27.55 24.41 10.09
C GLN A 7 -26.13 25.00 10.08
N GLU A 8 -25.10 24.15 10.21
CA GLU A 8 -23.69 24.51 10.03
C GLU A 8 -22.95 23.38 9.30
N ALA A 9 -22.10 23.74 8.35
CA ALA A 9 -21.20 22.82 7.67
C ALA A 9 -19.84 23.49 7.50
N GLU A 10 -18.77 22.83 7.95
CA GLU A 10 -17.38 23.29 7.75
C GLU A 10 -17.00 23.33 6.26
N GLY A 11 -17.77 22.66 5.40
CA GLY A 11 -17.67 22.78 3.95
C GLY A 11 -18.80 22.04 3.24
N LEU A 12 -19.14 22.50 2.04
CA LEU A 12 -20.07 21.82 1.15
C LEU A 12 -19.34 21.52 -0.15
N ARG A 13 -19.44 20.27 -0.61
CA ARG A 13 -18.86 19.87 -1.89
C ARG A 13 -19.97 19.38 -2.79
N LEU A 14 -20.09 19.97 -3.97
CA LEU A 14 -20.91 19.41 -5.03
C LEU A 14 -20.08 18.31 -5.71
N ILE A 15 -20.58 17.08 -5.66
CA ILE A 15 -19.94 15.94 -6.32
C ILE A 15 -20.92 15.31 -7.30
N ARG A 16 -20.39 14.67 -8.34
CA ARG A 16 -21.17 13.78 -9.19
C ARG A 16 -21.09 12.37 -8.59
N ARG A 17 -22.24 11.83 -8.19
CA ARG A 17 -22.39 10.45 -7.72
C ARG A 17 -23.19 9.69 -8.78
N ASP A 18 -22.55 8.71 -9.41
CA ASP A 18 -23.10 7.98 -10.56
C ASP A 18 -23.42 8.98 -11.70
N ASP A 19 -24.70 9.30 -11.93
CA ASP A 19 -25.12 10.31 -12.91
C ASP A 19 -25.94 11.47 -12.31
N ARG A 20 -25.86 11.66 -10.98
CA ARG A 20 -26.57 12.74 -10.27
C ARG A 20 -25.60 13.66 -9.56
N LEU A 21 -25.97 14.95 -9.51
CA LEU A 21 -25.29 15.93 -8.67
C LEU A 21 -25.82 15.80 -7.25
N VAL A 22 -24.89 15.70 -6.29
CA VAL A 22 -25.21 15.55 -4.87
C VAL A 22 -24.33 16.47 -4.04
N TRP A 23 -24.91 17.04 -2.98
CA TRP A 23 -24.20 17.77 -1.96
C TRP A 23 -23.61 16.79 -0.96
N ALA A 24 -22.29 16.73 -0.88
CA ALA A 24 -21.57 16.02 0.17
C ALA A 24 -21.18 16.99 1.28
N VAL A 25 -21.62 16.67 2.50
CA VAL A 25 -21.33 17.41 3.73
C VAL A 25 -20.31 16.58 4.54
N PRO A 26 -19.02 16.98 4.58
CA PRO A 26 -18.00 16.30 5.36
C PRO A 26 -18.36 16.30 6.84
N ARG A 27 -17.99 15.24 7.55
CA ARG A 27 -18.14 15.10 8.99
C ARG A 27 -16.86 14.46 9.54
N ALA A 28 -16.36 14.94 10.66
CA ALA A 28 -15.16 14.38 11.26
C ALA A 28 -15.42 12.93 11.74
N GLY A 29 -14.50 12.02 11.43
CA GLY A 29 -14.53 10.62 11.90
C GLY A 29 -15.58 9.70 11.26
N VAL A 30 -16.46 10.21 10.38
CA VAL A 30 -17.51 9.42 9.72
C VAL A 30 -17.62 9.77 8.24
N HIS A 31 -18.39 8.98 7.49
CA HIS A 31 -18.66 9.27 6.08
C HIS A 31 -19.46 10.56 5.90
N ALA A 32 -19.18 11.28 4.82
CA ALA A 32 -19.91 12.48 4.46
C ALA A 32 -21.40 12.15 4.26
N ALA A 33 -22.28 13.00 4.78
CA ALA A 33 -23.70 12.93 4.49
C ALA A 33 -23.95 13.47 3.08
N VAL A 34 -24.84 12.83 2.34
CA VAL A 34 -25.09 13.16 0.94
C VAL A 34 -26.57 13.48 0.74
N PHE A 35 -26.80 14.56 0.01
CA PHE A 35 -28.13 15.06 -0.30
C PHE A 35 -28.25 15.29 -1.80
N ASP A 36 -29.43 15.05 -2.35
CA ASP A 36 -29.72 15.35 -3.74
C ASP A 36 -29.59 16.87 -3.99
N ALA A 37 -28.88 17.27 -5.05
CA ALA A 37 -28.56 18.68 -5.28
C ALA A 37 -29.77 19.52 -5.71
N HIS A 38 -30.83 18.89 -6.23
CA HIS A 38 -32.03 19.58 -6.70
C HIS A 38 -33.11 19.67 -5.63
N THR A 39 -33.32 18.57 -4.90
CA THR A 39 -34.40 18.46 -3.89
C THR A 39 -33.93 18.71 -2.47
N GLY A 40 -32.62 18.60 -2.20
CA GLY A 40 -32.06 18.67 -0.84
C GLY A 40 -32.41 17.47 0.04
N ALA A 41 -33.04 16.42 -0.51
CA ALA A 41 -33.40 15.22 0.22
C ALA A 41 -32.16 14.37 0.55
N PRO A 42 -32.08 13.74 1.74
CA PRO A 42 -30.99 12.83 2.09
C PRO A 42 -31.01 11.60 1.19
N LEU A 43 -29.84 11.17 0.72
CA LEU A 43 -29.69 10.00 -0.13
C LEU A 43 -29.16 8.80 0.67
N PRO A 44 -29.66 7.57 0.40
CA PRO A 44 -29.15 6.37 1.02
C PRO A 44 -27.71 6.06 0.55
N PRO A 45 -27.00 5.16 1.25
CA PRO A 45 -25.74 4.60 0.76
C PRO A 45 -25.88 4.01 -0.66
N LEU A 46 -24.77 3.95 -1.37
CA LEU A 46 -24.66 3.32 -2.68
C LEU A 46 -24.86 1.81 -2.57
N GLU A 47 -25.60 1.27 -3.52
CA GLU A 47 -25.75 -0.16 -3.74
C GLU A 47 -24.47 -0.75 -4.35
N GLU A 48 -24.29 -2.05 -4.17
CA GLU A 48 -23.12 -2.79 -4.63
C GLU A 48 -22.81 -2.52 -6.12
N GLU A 49 -23.82 -2.57 -6.98
CA GLU A 49 -23.64 -2.41 -8.43
C GLU A 49 -23.10 -1.02 -8.80
N ALA A 50 -23.59 0.02 -8.13
CA ALA A 50 -23.09 1.38 -8.34
C ALA A 50 -21.63 1.51 -7.86
N VAL A 51 -21.28 0.90 -6.73
CA VAL A 51 -19.91 0.88 -6.23
C VAL A 51 -18.99 0.10 -7.14
N ARG A 52 -19.44 -1.06 -7.66
CA ARG A 52 -18.69 -1.88 -8.62
C ARG A 52 -18.32 -1.08 -9.86
N ARG A 53 -19.28 -0.37 -10.45
CA ARG A 53 -19.02 0.50 -11.61
C ARG A 53 -18.02 1.61 -11.27
N LEU A 54 -18.21 2.30 -10.15
CA LEU A 54 -17.32 3.39 -9.73
C LEU A 54 -15.90 2.90 -9.44
N ALA A 55 -15.75 1.74 -8.80
CA ALA A 55 -14.46 1.13 -8.54
C ALA A 55 -13.76 0.74 -9.84
N GLN A 56 -14.48 0.11 -10.78
CA GLN A 56 -13.92 -0.29 -12.08
C GLN A 56 -13.52 0.92 -12.94
N GLN A 57 -14.29 2.02 -12.90
CA GLN A 57 -13.97 3.26 -13.63
C GLN A 57 -12.73 3.97 -13.06
N GLN A 58 -12.50 3.87 -11.76
CA GLN A 58 -11.35 4.49 -11.08
C GLN A 58 -10.08 3.63 -11.17
N TYR A 59 -10.23 2.34 -11.47
CA TYR A 59 -9.12 1.43 -11.64
C TYR A 59 -8.36 1.71 -12.93
N ARG A 60 -7.04 1.81 -12.83
CA ARG A 60 -6.15 2.12 -13.97
C ARG A 60 -5.66 0.88 -14.71
N GLY A 61 -5.80 -0.30 -14.12
CA GLY A 61 -5.44 -1.56 -14.76
C GLY A 61 -6.54 -2.11 -15.67
N SER A 62 -6.28 -3.24 -16.30
CA SER A 62 -7.24 -3.94 -17.18
C SER A 62 -8.00 -5.08 -16.50
N SER A 63 -7.65 -5.41 -15.25
CA SER A 63 -8.31 -6.45 -14.47
C SER A 63 -9.72 -6.07 -14.01
N VAL A 64 -10.52 -7.09 -13.73
CA VAL A 64 -11.88 -6.97 -13.18
C VAL A 64 -11.89 -7.14 -11.67
N ILE A 65 -12.95 -6.65 -11.04
CA ILE A 65 -13.20 -6.88 -9.61
C ILE A 65 -13.57 -8.35 -9.38
N SER A 66 -12.74 -9.07 -8.63
CA SER A 66 -12.96 -10.46 -8.22
C SER A 66 -13.89 -10.59 -7.02
N SER A 67 -13.83 -9.63 -6.09
CA SER A 67 -14.66 -9.60 -4.89
C SER A 67 -15.04 -8.18 -4.53
N LEU A 68 -16.29 -7.98 -4.10
CA LEU A 68 -16.79 -6.71 -3.60
C LEU A 68 -17.61 -6.97 -2.34
N ALA A 69 -17.20 -6.39 -1.22
CA ALA A 69 -17.84 -6.62 0.07
C ALA A 69 -17.96 -5.33 0.88
N LEU A 70 -19.09 -5.17 1.58
CA LEU A 70 -19.27 -4.09 2.55
C LEU A 70 -18.73 -4.55 3.91
N LEU A 71 -17.63 -3.95 4.34
CA LEU A 71 -17.00 -4.22 5.63
C LEU A 71 -17.53 -3.22 6.66
N ALA A 72 -18.33 -3.70 7.60
CA ALA A 72 -18.92 -2.88 8.67
C ALA A 72 -18.28 -3.13 10.03
N ASP A 73 -17.74 -4.33 10.24
CA ASP A 73 -17.17 -4.77 11.51
C ASP A 73 -15.66 -4.48 11.57
N PRO A 74 -15.19 -3.69 12.56
CA PRO A 74 -13.76 -3.44 12.77
C PRO A 74 -12.90 -4.71 12.86
N GLU A 75 -13.44 -5.83 13.33
CA GLU A 75 -12.69 -7.08 13.45
C GLU A 75 -12.46 -7.77 12.09
N THR A 76 -13.36 -7.55 11.13
CA THR A 76 -13.26 -8.13 9.77
C THR A 76 -12.44 -7.28 8.81
N VAL A 77 -12.23 -6.01 9.16
CA VAL A 77 -11.52 -5.05 8.33
C VAL A 77 -10.02 -5.29 8.45
N PRO A 78 -9.27 -5.40 7.33
CA PRO A 78 -7.82 -5.56 7.40
C PRO A 78 -7.17 -4.43 8.20
N GLN A 79 -6.22 -4.79 9.08
CA GLN A 79 -5.52 -3.85 9.96
C GLN A 79 -4.83 -2.69 9.21
N GLU A 80 -4.55 -2.89 7.92
CA GLU A 80 -3.98 -1.91 7.00
C GLU A 80 -4.91 -0.72 6.70
N TYR A 81 -6.23 -0.89 6.88
CA TYR A 81 -7.23 0.16 6.68
C TYR A 81 -7.54 0.84 8.00
N ARG A 82 -7.30 2.15 8.07
CA ARG A 82 -7.54 2.99 9.27
C ARG A 82 -8.61 4.06 9.04
N GLY A 83 -9.44 3.90 8.01
CA GLY A 83 -10.47 4.86 7.64
C GLY A 83 -11.83 4.61 8.32
N PRO A 84 -12.82 5.47 8.04
CA PRO A 84 -14.16 5.35 8.60
C PRO A 84 -14.89 4.09 8.09
N LEU A 85 -15.73 3.52 8.94
CA LEU A 85 -16.60 2.36 8.66
C LEU A 85 -18.09 2.78 8.60
N PRO A 86 -18.95 2.02 7.90
CA PRO A 86 -18.63 0.86 7.06
C PRO A 86 -17.92 1.27 5.76
N VAL A 87 -17.17 0.37 5.13
CA VAL A 87 -16.41 0.65 3.89
C VAL A 87 -16.61 -0.44 2.85
N TRP A 88 -16.73 -0.08 1.58
CA TRP A 88 -16.71 -1.07 0.51
C TRP A 88 -15.28 -1.44 0.16
N GLN A 89 -14.96 -2.73 0.19
CA GLN A 89 -13.69 -3.25 -0.31
C GLN A 89 -13.91 -3.92 -1.66
N ALA A 90 -13.27 -3.39 -2.70
CA ALA A 90 -13.19 -4.00 -4.01
C ALA A 90 -11.80 -4.62 -4.19
N ILE A 91 -11.75 -5.94 -4.40
CA ILE A 91 -10.51 -6.68 -4.70
C ILE A 91 -10.46 -6.91 -6.21
N PHE A 92 -9.34 -6.56 -6.83
CA PHE A 92 -9.10 -6.77 -8.26
C PHE A 92 -8.38 -8.10 -8.51
N ALA A 93 -8.67 -8.71 -9.66
CA ALA A 93 -7.99 -9.91 -10.14
C ALA A 93 -6.68 -9.53 -10.88
N ASP A 94 -5.79 -8.80 -10.22
CA ASP A 94 -4.45 -8.49 -10.72
C ASP A 94 -3.36 -9.22 -9.93
N GLU A 95 -2.16 -9.28 -10.51
CA GLU A 95 -1.01 -9.94 -9.87
C GLU A 95 -0.56 -9.21 -8.59
N GLU A 96 -0.82 -7.90 -8.51
CA GLU A 96 -0.48 -7.08 -7.35
C GLU A 96 -1.45 -7.24 -6.17
N GLY A 97 -2.59 -7.89 -6.36
CA GLY A 97 -3.60 -8.03 -5.31
C GLY A 97 -4.19 -6.69 -4.87
N THR A 98 -4.51 -5.82 -5.83
CA THR A 98 -5.00 -4.46 -5.56
C THR A 98 -6.36 -4.48 -4.88
N ARG A 99 -6.48 -3.68 -3.82
CA ARG A 99 -7.69 -3.50 -3.01
C ARG A 99 -8.04 -2.03 -2.92
N PHE A 100 -9.24 -1.69 -3.37
CA PHE A 100 -9.80 -0.34 -3.26
C PHE A 100 -10.78 -0.29 -2.10
N TYR A 101 -10.69 0.77 -1.31
CA TYR A 101 -11.62 1.06 -0.23
C TYR A 101 -12.46 2.27 -0.62
N LEU A 102 -13.77 2.09 -0.78
CA LEU A 102 -14.68 3.12 -1.24
C LEU A 102 -15.69 3.51 -0.16
N SER A 103 -16.00 4.80 -0.09
CA SER A 103 -17.03 5.32 0.79
C SER A 103 -18.41 4.81 0.36
N PRO A 104 -19.22 4.24 1.27
CA PRO A 104 -20.56 3.77 0.93
C PRO A 104 -21.51 4.92 0.63
N THR A 105 -21.28 6.14 1.11
CA THR A 105 -22.20 7.26 0.85
C THR A 105 -21.86 7.98 -0.46
N THR A 106 -20.57 8.25 -0.68
CA THR A 106 -20.11 9.08 -1.81
C THR A 106 -19.56 8.28 -2.99
N GLY A 107 -19.15 7.02 -2.79
CA GLY A 107 -18.49 6.22 -3.83
C GLY A 107 -17.06 6.67 -4.12
N ARG A 108 -16.53 7.58 -3.30
CA ARG A 108 -15.16 8.09 -3.41
C ARG A 108 -14.18 7.03 -2.94
N LEU A 109 -13.08 6.87 -3.68
CA LEU A 109 -11.92 6.11 -3.23
C LEU A 109 -11.31 6.78 -2.00
N LEU A 110 -11.37 6.07 -0.89
CA LEU A 110 -10.78 6.46 0.39
C LEU A 110 -9.33 6.02 0.46
N ASP A 111 -9.05 4.81 -0.02
CA ASP A 111 -7.73 4.23 0.09
C ASP A 111 -7.45 3.15 -0.96
N VAL A 112 -6.18 2.94 -1.26
CA VAL A 112 -5.68 1.89 -2.17
C VAL A 112 -4.58 1.09 -1.47
N ARG A 113 -4.68 -0.23 -1.52
CA ARG A 113 -3.66 -1.15 -1.00
C ARG A 113 -3.33 -2.20 -2.06
N ASN A 114 -2.12 -2.74 -2.00
CA ASN A 114 -1.68 -3.87 -2.82
C ASN A 114 -0.77 -4.78 -1.98
N ASP A 115 -0.52 -5.98 -2.48
CA ASP A 115 0.28 -7.01 -1.80
C ASP A 115 1.79 -6.84 -2.01
N MET A 116 2.23 -5.75 -2.66
CA MET A 116 3.66 -5.53 -2.93
C MET A 116 4.50 -5.47 -1.65
N TRP A 117 3.88 -5.02 -0.54
CA TRP A 117 4.54 -5.00 0.76
C TRP A 117 4.94 -6.40 1.23
N ARG A 118 4.25 -7.47 0.84
CA ARG A 118 4.57 -8.85 1.26
C ARG A 118 5.87 -9.33 0.63
N PHE A 119 6.13 -8.93 -0.61
CA PHE A 119 7.42 -9.19 -1.27
C PHE A 119 8.54 -8.43 -0.59
N TYR A 120 8.30 -7.14 -0.29
CA TYR A 120 9.24 -6.33 0.48
C TYR A 120 9.52 -6.96 1.84
N ASP A 121 8.49 -7.35 2.59
CA ASP A 121 8.58 -7.97 3.91
C ASP A 121 9.36 -9.30 3.88
N PHE A 122 9.17 -10.10 2.82
CA PHE A 122 9.95 -11.32 2.62
C PHE A 122 11.45 -11.02 2.46
N PHE A 123 11.82 -10.09 1.56
CA PHE A 123 13.22 -9.72 1.37
C PHE A 123 13.79 -8.97 2.58
N TRP A 124 12.97 -8.19 3.27
CA TRP A 124 13.32 -7.50 4.50
C TRP A 124 13.66 -8.48 5.61
N MET A 125 12.78 -9.45 5.87
CA MET A 125 13.00 -10.56 6.81
C MET A 125 14.31 -11.29 6.53
N LEU A 126 14.58 -11.62 5.26
CA LEU A 126 15.84 -12.23 4.84
C LEU A 126 17.04 -11.31 5.10
N HIS A 127 16.93 -10.01 4.81
CA HIS A 127 18.01 -9.05 4.95
C HIS A 127 18.41 -8.80 6.41
N ILE A 128 17.43 -8.66 7.31
CA ILE A 128 17.68 -8.44 8.74
C ILE A 128 17.86 -9.75 9.52
N MET A 129 17.65 -10.89 8.86
CA MET A 129 17.75 -12.24 9.42
C MET A 129 16.89 -12.43 10.69
N ASP A 130 15.79 -11.68 10.81
CA ASP A 130 14.82 -11.77 11.91
C ASP A 130 13.52 -12.37 11.41
N TYR A 131 13.39 -13.68 11.57
CA TYR A 131 12.24 -14.46 11.10
C TYR A 131 11.07 -14.47 12.09
N ALA A 132 11.26 -13.97 13.32
CA ALA A 132 10.24 -14.02 14.37
C ALA A 132 9.44 -12.71 14.45
N THR A 133 10.13 -11.59 14.66
CA THR A 133 9.48 -10.29 14.91
C THR A 133 9.57 -9.33 13.73
N ARG A 134 10.48 -9.58 12.77
CA ARG A 134 10.74 -8.74 11.58
C ARG A 134 11.08 -7.28 11.89
N GLU A 135 11.51 -7.01 13.12
CA GLU A 135 11.82 -5.67 13.64
C GLU A 135 13.14 -5.63 14.42
N ASN A 136 13.68 -6.78 14.84
CA ASN A 136 14.83 -6.84 15.76
C ASN A 136 16.15 -7.02 15.01
N PHE A 137 16.87 -5.90 14.87
CA PHE A 137 18.22 -5.85 14.29
C PHE A 137 19.32 -6.45 15.19
N ASN A 138 19.02 -6.78 16.45
CA ASN A 138 20.00 -7.32 17.40
C ASN A 138 19.69 -8.78 17.77
N ASN A 139 19.42 -9.60 16.76
CA ASN A 139 19.14 -11.02 16.92
C ASN A 139 20.43 -11.87 16.99
N PRO A 140 20.39 -13.09 17.58
CA PRO A 140 21.57 -13.95 17.71
C PRO A 140 22.24 -14.32 16.38
N LEU A 141 21.46 -14.47 15.31
CA LEU A 141 21.95 -14.76 13.96
C LEU A 141 22.86 -13.62 13.46
N LEU A 142 22.41 -12.38 13.58
CA LEU A 142 23.17 -11.20 13.15
C LEU A 142 24.44 -11.01 13.98
N ARG A 143 24.39 -11.31 15.30
CA ARG A 143 25.57 -11.24 16.20
C ARG A 143 26.69 -12.18 15.79
N VAL A 144 26.38 -13.32 15.16
CA VAL A 144 27.39 -14.28 14.69
C VAL A 144 27.77 -13.99 13.23
N ALA A 145 26.79 -13.67 12.38
CA ALA A 145 27.02 -13.42 10.96
C ALA A 145 27.87 -12.16 10.72
N ALA A 146 27.63 -11.08 11.46
CA ALA A 146 28.34 -9.81 11.29
C ALA A 146 29.87 -9.91 11.50
N PRO A 147 30.39 -10.43 12.63
CA PRO A 147 31.83 -10.59 12.80
C PRO A 147 32.41 -11.61 11.81
N THR A 148 31.67 -12.67 11.48
CA THR A 148 32.11 -13.67 10.48
C THR A 148 32.30 -13.05 9.10
N ALA A 149 31.32 -12.28 8.62
CA ALA A 149 31.39 -11.57 7.35
C ALA A 149 32.52 -10.54 7.35
N PHE A 150 32.70 -9.82 8.46
CA PHE A 150 33.82 -8.88 8.63
C PHE A 150 35.18 -9.58 8.53
N LEU A 151 35.38 -10.70 9.22
CA LEU A 151 36.61 -11.48 9.15
C LEU A 151 36.86 -12.03 7.75
N MET A 152 35.81 -12.46 7.05
CA MET A 152 35.94 -12.96 5.68
C MET A 152 36.31 -11.84 4.70
N ALA A 153 35.70 -10.67 4.82
CA ALA A 153 36.05 -9.48 4.05
C ALA A 153 37.49 -9.04 4.31
N LEU A 154 37.91 -9.05 5.58
CA LEU A 154 39.28 -8.73 5.98
C LEU A 154 40.29 -9.72 5.40
N ALA A 155 39.99 -11.02 5.45
CA ALA A 155 40.82 -12.05 4.83
C ALA A 155 40.94 -11.85 3.31
N GLY A 156 39.84 -11.59 2.62
CA GLY A 156 39.84 -11.27 1.19
C GLY A 156 40.66 -10.03 0.86
N TRP A 157 40.54 -8.97 1.68
CA TRP A 157 41.32 -7.74 1.55
C TRP A 157 42.82 -7.98 1.74
N LEU A 158 43.22 -8.72 2.77
CA LEU A 158 44.62 -9.08 3.02
C LEU A 158 45.20 -9.93 1.88
N LEU A 159 44.44 -10.91 1.38
CA LEU A 159 44.83 -11.74 0.23
C LEU A 159 45.00 -10.92 -1.04
N LEU A 160 44.10 -9.95 -1.29
CA LEU A 160 44.21 -9.04 -2.43
C LEU A 160 45.50 -8.21 -2.33
N PHE A 161 45.78 -7.61 -1.18
CA PHE A 161 47.02 -6.84 -0.97
C PHE A 161 48.28 -7.69 -1.08
N TRP A 162 48.25 -8.91 -0.55
CA TRP A 162 49.35 -9.85 -0.66
C TRP A 162 49.62 -10.26 -2.11
N ARG A 163 48.57 -10.55 -2.88
CA ARG A 163 48.68 -10.84 -4.32
C ARG A 163 49.22 -9.65 -5.11
N LEU A 164 48.74 -8.44 -4.83
CA LEU A 164 49.20 -7.21 -5.51
C LEU A 164 50.66 -6.84 -5.15
N ARG A 165 51.14 -7.22 -3.96
CA ARG A 165 52.55 -7.05 -3.56
C ARG A 165 53.48 -8.11 -4.14
N ARG A 166 52.99 -9.33 -4.39
CA ARG A 166 53.70 -10.39 -5.14
C ARG A 166 53.67 -10.13 -6.65
N LYS A 167 54.08 -8.94 -7.08
CA LYS A 167 54.46 -8.69 -8.47
C LYS A 167 55.75 -9.46 -8.78
N ASP A 168 55.61 -10.76 -8.98
CA ASP A 168 56.53 -11.52 -9.83
C ASP A 168 56.15 -11.20 -11.28
N PHE A 169 56.40 -9.96 -11.68
CA PHE A 169 56.45 -9.61 -13.10
C PHE A 169 57.79 -10.15 -13.60
N THR A 170 57.84 -11.44 -13.93
CA THR A 170 58.93 -12.00 -14.71
C THR A 170 58.93 -11.29 -16.06
N GLY A 171 59.75 -10.25 -16.17
CA GLY A 171 60.02 -9.59 -17.45
C GLY A 171 60.55 -10.62 -18.46
N PRO A 172 60.19 -10.52 -19.75
CA PRO A 172 60.52 -11.53 -20.74
C PRO A 172 62.04 -11.73 -20.87
N PRO A 173 62.51 -12.95 -21.18
CA PRO A 173 63.93 -13.26 -21.22
C PRO A 173 64.63 -12.40 -22.28
N ARG A 174 65.72 -11.71 -21.87
CA ARG A 174 66.58 -10.99 -22.79
C ARG A 174 67.29 -12.00 -23.69
N LEU A 175 66.93 -12.02 -24.97
CA LEU A 175 67.69 -12.69 -26.01
C LEU A 175 69.09 -12.05 -26.08
N ARG A 176 70.13 -12.83 -25.79
CA ARG A 176 71.52 -12.46 -26.05
C ARG A 176 71.88 -13.01 -27.44
N GLY A 177 72.39 -12.12 -28.30
CA GLY A 177 72.85 -12.44 -29.65
C GLY A 177 74.10 -13.28 -29.69
#